data_AF-A0A2R6IIP0-F1
#
_entry.id   AF-A0A2R6IIP0-F1
#
_cell.length_a   1.000
_cell.length_b   1.000
_cell.length_c   1.000
_cell.angle_alpha   90.00
_cell.angle_beta   90.00
_cell.angle_gamma   90.00
#
_symmetry.space_group_name_H-M   'P 1'
#
loop_
_entity.id
_entity.type
_entity.pdbx_description
1 polymer ?
#
loop_
_entity_poly.entity_id
_entity_poly.type
_entity_poly.pdbx_seq_one_letter_code
_entity_poly.pdbx_strand_id
1 'polypeptide(L)'
;MVTVTEGVVIALLGGGLLFAAVAAVGLVRLPDLYTRAHSASKSDTLGAVLTLAAAAIAFDTDTETLKLALLIAFMFITNPTAAHAIVRAAADQGIDPWTADDADDGSVEVDAVPPDSEAGDDPDGAVADGGERS
;
A
#
# COMPACT_ATOMS: atom_id res chain seq x y z
N MET A 1 -40.46 11.29 1.31
CA MET A 1 -39.40 10.70 0.47
C MET A 1 -38.01 11.22 0.84
N VAL A 2 -37.87 12.50 1.21
CA VAL A 2 -36.59 13.11 1.67
C VAL A 2 -35.97 12.41 2.90
N THR A 3 -36.78 11.98 3.88
CA THR A 3 -36.31 11.31 5.11
C THR A 3 -35.59 9.98 4.89
N VAL A 4 -35.99 9.21 3.86
CA VAL A 4 -35.34 7.93 3.54
C VAL A 4 -33.98 8.19 2.91
N THR A 5 -33.91 9.15 1.98
CA THR A 5 -32.66 9.58 1.35
C THR A 5 -31.66 10.10 2.39
N GLU A 6 -32.10 10.94 3.32
CA GLU A 6 -31.26 11.42 4.44
C GLU A 6 -30.72 10.27 5.29
N GLY A 7 -31.57 9.29 5.62
CA GLY A 7 -31.14 8.09 6.36
C GLY A 7 -30.07 7.29 5.62
N VAL A 8 -30.22 7.13 4.30
CA VAL A 8 -29.23 6.43 3.45
C VAL A 8 -27.92 7.20 3.39
N VAL A 9 -27.96 8.53 3.21
CA VAL A 9 -26.76 9.39 3.18
C VAL A 9 -26.00 9.32 4.50
N ILE A 10 -26.70 9.40 5.64
CA ILE A 10 -26.09 9.29 6.97
C ILE A 10 -25.43 7.92 7.16
N ALA A 11 -26.10 6.84 6.76
CA ALA A 11 -25.54 5.49 6.86
C ALA A 11 -24.27 5.33 6.00
N LEU A 12 -24.28 5.86 4.77
CA LEU A 12 -23.12 5.83 3.88
C LEU A 12 -21.95 6.67 4.42
N LEU A 13 -22.21 7.88 4.92
CA LEU A 13 -21.18 8.72 5.54
C LEU A 13 -20.63 8.09 6.81
N GLY A 14 -21.49 7.50 7.65
CA GLY A 14 -21.07 6.78 8.85
C GLY A 14 -20.17 5.58 8.52
N GLY A 15 -20.53 4.82 7.48
CA GLY A 15 -19.69 3.74 6.94
C GLY A 15 -18.36 4.27 6.42
N GLY A 16 -18.38 5.31 5.59
CA GLY A 16 -17.18 5.96 5.06
C GLY A 16 -16.22 6.42 6.15
N LEU A 17 -16.75 7.07 7.20
CA LEU A 17 -16.00 7.51 8.36
C LEU A 17 -15.39 6.33 9.15
N LEU A 18 -16.13 5.25 9.33
CA LEU A 18 -15.64 4.05 10.00
C LEU A 18 -14.46 3.44 9.23
N PHE A 19 -14.57 3.32 7.91
CA PHE A 19 -13.48 2.81 7.07
C PHE A 19 -12.26 3.74 7.05
N ALA A 20 -12.47 5.06 7.04
CA ALA A 20 -11.39 6.04 7.18
C ALA A 20 -10.66 5.90 8.53
N ALA A 21 -11.41 5.66 9.62
CA ALA A 21 -10.83 5.39 10.93
C ALA A 21 -10.04 4.07 10.95
N VAL A 22 -10.55 3.01 10.31
CA VAL A 22 -9.81 1.74 10.17
C VAL A 22 -8.53 1.92 9.35
N ALA A 23 -8.56 2.72 8.28
CA ALA A 23 -7.37 3.04 7.49
C ALA A 23 -6.30 3.74 8.35
N ALA A 24 -6.71 4.74 9.15
CA ALA A 24 -5.81 5.45 10.06
C ALA A 24 -5.25 4.55 11.17
N VAL A 25 -6.09 3.69 11.77
CA VAL A 25 -5.65 2.72 12.78
C VAL A 25 -4.69 1.69 12.18
N GLY A 26 -4.98 1.18 10.98
CA GLY A 26 -4.10 0.25 10.26
C GLY A 26 -2.71 0.83 9.99
N LEU A 27 -2.66 2.13 9.65
CA LEU A 27 -1.40 2.86 9.44
C LEU A 27 -0.56 2.98 10.72
N VAL A 28 -1.19 3.13 11.90
CA VAL A 28 -0.49 3.33 13.18
C VAL A 28 -0.17 2.00 13.88
N ARG A 29 -1.02 0.97 13.73
CA ARG A 29 -0.95 -0.26 14.54
C ARG A 29 -0.07 -1.35 13.94
N LEU A 30 0.09 -1.37 12.61
CA LEU A 30 0.80 -2.46 11.94
C LEU A 30 2.33 -2.30 12.03
N PRO A 31 3.09 -3.40 12.11
CA PRO A 31 4.52 -3.35 12.41
C PRO A 31 5.35 -2.75 11.27
N ASP A 32 4.95 -2.97 10.02
CA ASP A 32 5.78 -2.69 8.84
C ASP A 32 5.07 -1.84 7.77
N LEU A 33 5.83 -1.13 6.93
CA LEU A 33 5.34 -0.26 5.87
C LEU A 33 4.49 -1.00 4.84
N TYR A 34 4.84 -2.22 4.45
CA TYR A 34 4.08 -2.99 3.46
C TYR A 34 2.72 -3.41 4.04
N THR A 35 2.71 -3.90 5.27
CA THR A 35 1.47 -4.27 5.97
C THR A 35 0.57 -3.06 6.24
N ARG A 36 1.16 -1.92 6.64
CA ARG A 36 0.47 -0.63 6.77
C ARG A 36 -0.16 -0.16 5.46
N ALA A 37 0.63 -0.13 4.38
CA ALA A 37 0.17 0.32 3.07
C ALA A 37 -0.96 -0.57 2.53
N HIS A 38 -0.87 -1.88 2.73
CA HIS A 38 -1.90 -2.82 2.31
C HIS A 38 -3.23 -2.63 3.06
N SER A 39 -3.17 -2.50 4.40
CA SER A 39 -4.35 -2.27 5.23
C SER A 39 -5.00 -0.91 4.96
N ALA A 40 -4.18 0.14 4.84
CA ALA A 40 -4.63 1.49 4.54
C ALA A 40 -5.30 1.55 3.16
N SER A 41 -4.69 1.01 2.11
CA SER A 41 -5.24 1.06 0.74
C SER A 41 -6.60 0.38 0.61
N LYS A 42 -6.78 -0.79 1.25
CA LYS A 42 -8.05 -1.52 1.25
C LYS A 42 -9.15 -0.74 1.97
N SER A 43 -8.82 -0.14 3.11
CA SER A 43 -9.79 0.55 3.94
C SER A 43 -10.14 1.92 3.36
N ASP A 44 -9.15 2.62 2.79
CA ASP A 44 -9.32 3.94 2.17
C ASP A 44 -10.18 3.88 0.90
N THR A 45 -9.95 2.89 0.04
CA THR A 45 -10.77 2.72 -1.18
C THR A 45 -12.24 2.46 -0.85
N LEU A 46 -12.54 1.62 0.15
CA LEU A 46 -13.91 1.39 0.63
C LEU A 46 -14.51 2.64 1.27
N GLY A 47 -13.76 3.34 2.13
CA GLY A 47 -14.23 4.55 2.79
C GLY A 47 -14.55 5.67 1.81
N ALA A 48 -13.69 5.86 0.81
CA ALA A 48 -13.90 6.84 -0.25
C ALA A 48 -15.11 6.50 -1.12
N VAL A 49 -15.28 5.23 -1.53
CA VAL A 49 -16.46 4.81 -2.33
C VAL A 49 -17.76 5.09 -1.58
N LEU A 50 -17.83 4.76 -0.28
CA LEU A 50 -19.02 5.02 0.54
C LEU A 50 -19.30 6.52 0.68
N THR A 51 -18.26 7.32 0.96
CA THR A 51 -18.38 8.76 1.14
C THR A 51 -18.80 9.46 -0.15
N LEU A 52 -18.23 9.05 -1.28
CA LEU A 52 -18.52 9.63 -2.59
C LEU A 52 -19.90 9.20 -3.11
N ALA A 53 -20.34 7.97 -2.80
CA ALA A 53 -21.72 7.55 -3.05
C ALA A 53 -22.72 8.39 -2.25
N ALA A 54 -22.42 8.67 -0.97
CA ALA A 54 -23.25 9.56 -0.15
C ALA A 54 -23.34 10.97 -0.75
N ALA A 55 -22.20 11.52 -1.18
CA ALA A 55 -22.12 12.84 -1.81
C ALA A 55 -22.91 12.89 -3.13
N ALA A 56 -22.81 11.86 -3.96
CA ALA A 56 -23.55 11.78 -5.22
C ALA A 56 -25.07 11.82 -5.00
N ILE A 57 -25.56 11.09 -3.99
CA ILE A 57 -26.98 11.09 -3.62
C ILE A 57 -27.41 12.43 -3.00
N ALA A 58 -26.52 13.10 -2.27
CA ALA A 58 -26.84 14.35 -1.57
C ALA A 58 -26.90 15.57 -2.49
N PHE A 59 -26.04 15.65 -3.52
CA PHE A 59 -25.93 16.84 -4.36
C PHE A 59 -26.86 16.85 -5.57
N ASP A 60 -27.31 15.68 -6.06
CA ASP A 60 -28.33 15.48 -7.13
C ASP A 60 -28.26 16.48 -8.31
N THR A 61 -27.07 16.97 -8.65
CA THR A 61 -26.83 18.01 -9.65
C THR A 61 -25.71 17.56 -10.58
N ASP A 62 -25.85 17.85 -11.88
CA ASP A 62 -24.95 17.35 -12.93
C ASP A 62 -23.51 17.85 -12.78
N THR A 63 -23.32 19.08 -12.29
CA THR A 63 -21.99 19.70 -12.16
C THR A 63 -21.19 19.08 -11.02
N GLU A 64 -21.85 18.81 -9.89
CA GLU A 64 -21.30 18.21 -8.69
C GLU A 64 -20.92 16.75 -8.95
N THR A 65 -21.79 16.03 -9.67
CA THR A 65 -21.53 14.65 -10.09
C THR A 65 -20.28 14.56 -10.98
N LEU A 66 -20.09 15.51 -11.91
CA LEU A 66 -18.88 15.56 -12.74
C LEU A 66 -17.61 15.80 -11.92
N LYS A 67 -17.66 16.72 -10.94
CA LYS A 67 -16.53 16.98 -10.02
C LYS A 67 -16.19 15.74 -9.18
N LEU A 68 -17.20 15.04 -8.67
CA LEU A 68 -17.02 13.80 -7.90
C LEU A 68 -16.43 12.69 -8.78
N ALA A 69 -16.89 12.55 -10.03
CA ALA A 69 -16.33 11.57 -10.96
C ALA A 69 -14.86 11.86 -11.29
N LEU A 70 -14.51 13.13 -11.54
CA LEU A 70 -13.11 13.57 -11.72
C LEU A 70 -12.26 13.31 -10.48
N LEU A 71 -12.81 13.57 -9.28
CA LEU A 71 -12.13 13.31 -8.01
C LEU A 71 -11.86 11.81 -7.83
N ILE A 72 -12.85 10.95 -8.09
CA ILE A 72 -12.69 9.48 -8.04
C ILE A 72 -11.59 9.05 -9.01
N ALA A 73 -11.66 9.49 -10.27
CA ALA A 73 -10.68 9.12 -11.29
C ALA A 73 -9.25 9.54 -10.91
N PHE A 74 -9.10 10.78 -10.41
CA PHE A 74 -7.81 11.28 -9.94
C PHE A 74 -7.30 10.46 -8.75
N MET A 75 -8.14 10.23 -7.73
CA MET A 75 -7.78 9.47 -6.54
C MET A 75 -7.36 8.02 -6.87
N PHE A 76 -8.04 7.38 -7.84
CA PHE A 76 -7.69 6.04 -8.32
C PHE A 76 -6.33 5.97 -9.02
N ILE A 77 -5.84 7.07 -9.58
CA ILE A 77 -4.50 7.14 -10.15
C ILE A 77 -3.50 7.47 -9.04
N THR A 78 -3.81 8.47 -8.21
CA THR A 78 -2.91 8.95 -7.15
C THR A 78 -2.63 7.88 -6.10
N ASN A 79 -3.63 7.11 -5.64
CA ASN A 79 -3.43 6.13 -4.58
C ASN A 79 -2.42 5.02 -4.97
N PRO A 80 -2.56 4.34 -6.12
CA PRO A 80 -1.57 3.36 -6.58
C PRO A 80 -0.19 3.99 -6.86
N THR A 81 -0.14 5.20 -7.44
CA THR A 81 1.13 5.88 -7.70
C THR A 81 1.85 6.22 -6.40
N ALA A 82 1.14 6.74 -5.41
CA ALA A 82 1.69 7.05 -4.09
C ALA A 82 2.16 5.76 -3.39
N ALA A 83 1.35 4.71 -3.40
CA ALA A 83 1.72 3.41 -2.82
C ALA A 83 2.99 2.84 -3.48
N HIS A 84 3.09 2.88 -4.81
CA HIS A 84 4.26 2.41 -5.53
C HIS A 84 5.52 3.23 -5.22
N ALA A 85 5.39 4.56 -5.16
CA ALA A 85 6.49 5.45 -4.81
C ALA A 85 7.00 5.21 -3.38
N ILE A 86 6.09 4.99 -2.41
CA ILE A 86 6.44 4.67 -1.02
C ILE A 86 7.17 3.32 -0.95
N VAL A 87 6.64 2.29 -1.61
CA VAL A 87 7.28 0.96 -1.64
C VAL A 87 8.66 1.02 -2.30
N ARG A 88 8.79 1.74 -3.42
CA ARG A 88 10.09 1.89 -4.09
C ARG A 88 11.11 2.60 -3.19
N ALA A 89 10.69 3.66 -2.52
CA ALA A 89 11.55 4.38 -1.58
C ALA A 89 11.94 3.55 -0.35
N ALA A 90 11.07 2.65 0.11
CA ALA A 90 11.37 1.71 1.19
C ALA A 90 12.41 0.66 0.73
N ALA A 91 12.22 0.09 -0.47
CA ALA A 91 13.18 -0.84 -1.07
C ALA A 91 14.55 -0.20 -1.32
N ASP A 92 14.58 1.03 -1.84
CA ASP A 92 15.82 1.78 -2.06
C ASP A 92 16.54 2.14 -0.73
N GLN A 93 15.83 2.10 0.42
CA GLN A 93 16.39 2.27 1.77
C GLN A 93 16.77 0.95 2.46
N GLY A 94 16.62 -0.20 1.78
CA GLY A 94 16.89 -1.52 2.36
C GLY A 94 15.91 -1.95 3.44
N ILE A 95 14.66 -1.47 3.39
CA ILE A 95 13.61 -1.91 4.33
C ILE A 95 12.98 -3.20 3.79
N ASP A 96 13.31 -4.31 4.43
CA ASP A 96 12.73 -5.62 4.12
C ASP A 96 11.30 -5.76 4.66
N PRO A 97 10.40 -6.48 3.97
CA PRO A 97 9.04 -6.73 4.44
C PRO A 97 9.04 -7.61 5.69
N TRP A 98 8.22 -7.26 6.68
CA TRP A 98 8.06 -8.07 7.89
C TRP A 98 7.50 -9.46 7.58
N THR A 99 8.12 -10.49 8.16
CA THR A 99 7.78 -11.90 8.04
C THR A 99 7.38 -12.48 9.39
N ALA A 100 6.78 -13.68 9.39
CA ALA A 100 6.36 -14.35 10.63
C ALA A 100 7.54 -14.79 11.51
N ASP A 101 8.74 -14.93 10.93
CA ASP A 101 9.96 -15.32 11.66
C ASP A 101 10.47 -14.16 12.54
N ASP A 102 10.28 -12.91 12.11
CA ASP A 102 10.60 -11.68 12.88
C ASP A 102 9.72 -11.48 14.13
N ALA A 103 8.72 -12.34 14.34
CA ALA A 103 7.83 -12.31 15.51
C ALA A 103 8.35 -13.15 16.68
N ASP A 104 9.13 -14.20 16.39
CA ASP A 104 9.65 -15.17 17.35
C ASP A 104 11.07 -14.81 17.81
N ASP A 105 11.79 -14.11 16.92
CA ASP A 105 13.02 -13.39 17.15
C ASP A 105 12.71 -11.96 17.64
N GLY A 106 12.95 -11.65 18.92
CA GLY A 106 12.74 -10.31 19.48
C GLY A 106 13.72 -9.23 18.99
N SER A 107 14.52 -9.48 17.96
CA SER A 107 15.42 -8.53 17.33
C SER A 107 14.67 -7.81 16.21
N VAL A 108 14.49 -6.50 16.36
CA VAL A 108 14.39 -5.66 15.16
C VAL A 108 15.81 -5.60 14.62
N GLU A 109 16.22 -6.65 13.91
CA GLU A 109 17.49 -6.65 13.19
C GLU A 109 17.29 -5.72 11.99
N VAL A 110 17.63 -4.45 12.17
CA VAL A 110 17.85 -3.52 11.05
C VAL A 110 19.15 -3.96 10.42
N ASP A 111 19.10 -5.07 9.69
CA ASP A 111 20.20 -5.52 8.86
C ASP A 111 20.33 -4.53 7.71
N ALA A 112 21.13 -3.50 7.96
CA ALA A 112 21.73 -2.73 6.88
C ALA A 112 22.56 -3.72 6.05
N VAL A 113 21.99 -4.20 4.94
CA VAL A 113 22.67 -5.03 3.96
C VAL A 113 23.99 -4.33 3.55
N PRO A 114 25.16 -4.95 3.79
CA PRO A 114 26.43 -4.44 3.30
C PRO A 114 26.42 -4.40 1.76
N PRO A 115 27.05 -3.38 1.14
CA PRO A 115 27.01 -3.15 -0.30
C PRO A 115 27.94 -4.10 -1.07
N ASP A 116 27.74 -5.42 -0.95
CA ASP A 116 28.61 -6.41 -1.58
C ASP A 116 28.01 -7.83 -1.53
N SER A 117 26.90 -8.03 -2.26
CA SER A 117 26.64 -9.33 -2.89
C SER A 117 27.08 -9.25 -4.35
N GLU A 118 28.38 -9.46 -4.55
CA GLU A 118 28.95 -9.77 -5.85
C GLU A 118 28.11 -10.89 -6.48
N ALA A 119 27.44 -10.56 -7.59
CA ALA A 119 26.92 -11.55 -8.51
C ALA A 119 28.13 -12.30 -9.08
N GLY A 120 28.50 -13.39 -8.39
CA GLY A 120 29.41 -14.40 -8.90
C GLY A 120 28.78 -15.07 -10.11
N ASP A 121 28.96 -14.45 -11.27
CA ASP A 121 28.78 -15.09 -12.57
C ASP A 121 30.17 -15.63 -12.96
N ASP A 122 30.44 -16.86 -12.54
CA ASP A 122 31.69 -17.58 -12.79
C ASP A 122 31.40 -18.67 -13.84
N PRO A 123 31.58 -18.39 -15.16
CA PRO A 123 31.33 -19.37 -16.20
C PRO A 123 32.63 -20.05 -16.68
N ASP A 124 33.62 -20.28 -15.81
CA ASP A 124 34.85 -21.00 -16.20
C ASP A 124 35.17 -22.18 -15.28
N GLY A 125 34.20 -23.10 -15.20
CA GLY A 125 34.41 -24.47 -14.76
C GLY A 125 34.77 -25.40 -15.92
N ALA A 126 35.94 -25.23 -16.54
CA ALA A 126 36.44 -26.20 -17.52
C ALA A 126 37.97 -26.37 -17.48
N VAL A 127 38.36 -27.45 -16.80
CA VAL A 127 39.54 -28.30 -17.08
C VAL A 127 40.91 -27.77 -16.65
N ALA A 128 41.32 -28.21 -15.46
CA ALA A 128 42.72 -28.42 -15.12
C ALA A 128 43.15 -29.82 -15.57
N ASP A 129 44.19 -29.95 -16.39
CA ASP A 129 45.08 -31.13 -16.40
C ASP A 129 46.48 -30.82 -16.99
N GLY A 130 47.52 -31.19 -16.22
CA GLY A 130 48.93 -31.41 -16.58
C GLY A 130 49.71 -30.26 -17.24
N GLY A 131 50.70 -29.60 -16.63
CA GLY A 131 51.77 -30.16 -15.81
C GLY A 131 53.04 -30.37 -16.65
N GLU A 132 53.75 -29.29 -16.99
CA GLU A 132 55.12 -29.35 -17.52
C GLU A 132 56.09 -29.70 -16.38
N ARG A 133 56.84 -30.81 -16.45
CA ARG A 133 58.21 -30.95 -15.90
C ARG A 133 59.03 -32.02 -16.65
N SER A 134 60.20 -31.59 -17.14
CA SER A 134 61.40 -32.30 -17.64
C SER A 134 61.38 -32.92 -19.04
#